data_AF-A0AAV5HX36-F1
#
_entry.id   AF-A0AAV5HX36-F1
#
_cell.length_a   1.000
_cell.length_b   1.000
_cell.length_c   1.000
_cell.angle_alpha   90.00
_cell.angle_beta   90.00
_cell.angle_gamma   90.00
#
_symmetry.space_group_name_H-M   'P 1'
#
loop_
_entity.id
_entity.type
_entity.pdbx_description
1 polymer ?
#
loop_
_entity_poly.entity_id
_entity_poly.type
_entity_poly.pdbx_seq_one_letter_code
_entity_poly.pdbx_strand_id
1 'polypeptide(L)'
;MEICQLPEGFPAIPLRSDFNRTLGKLPPAHLQWPAFLPRVTALSNSPSENSDLESRNRMFILGMGFVAQFLARELKNEGWVVSGTCTSMKKKTELEQNGFDVYLFDANEPEVRNMNSLKCYTHLLVSIPPLMGIGDPVLQRGESLRSAMMDGNLQWVGYLSSTSVYGDCGGAYVDEDHPTSPINELAKLRLAAEEGWLNLGHDLGLAAQVFRLGGIYGPGRRFDWYFLLFSFYILIQ
;
A
#
# COMPACT_ATOMS: atom_id res chain seq x y z
N MET A 1 50.87 4.42 6.16
CA MET A 1 49.83 4.37 5.10
C MET A 1 48.60 5.06 5.65
N GLU A 2 48.14 6.05 4.91
CA GLU A 2 47.46 7.25 5.37
C GLU A 2 46.03 7.03 5.89
N ILE A 3 45.70 7.81 6.91
CA ILE A 3 44.37 7.98 7.49
C ILE A 3 43.70 9.11 6.71
N CYS A 4 42.66 8.82 5.92
CA CYS A 4 41.86 9.86 5.27
C CYS A 4 40.94 10.54 6.30
N GLN A 5 41.18 11.83 6.53
CA GLN A 5 40.31 12.73 7.27
C GLN A 5 39.10 13.12 6.39
N LEU A 6 37.90 13.10 6.98
CA LEU A 6 36.68 13.64 6.36
C LEU A 6 36.65 15.17 6.54
N PRO A 7 36.19 15.95 5.55
CA PRO A 7 36.04 17.40 5.69
C PRO A 7 34.84 17.75 6.59
N GLU A 8 35.08 18.64 7.55
CA GLU A 8 34.03 19.28 8.35
C GLU A 8 33.29 20.35 7.54
N GLY A 9 31.97 20.44 7.72
CA GLY A 9 31.19 21.65 7.44
C GLY A 9 30.29 21.58 6.21
N PHE A 10 28.99 21.35 6.44
CA PHE A 10 27.92 21.80 5.54
C PHE A 10 27.23 23.04 6.15
N PRO A 11 26.99 24.12 5.39
CA PRO A 11 26.29 25.29 5.91
C PRO A 11 24.80 24.99 6.08
N ALA A 12 24.25 25.34 7.25
CA ALA A 12 22.82 25.31 7.53
C ALA A 12 22.07 26.32 6.64
N ILE A 13 21.03 25.85 5.94
CA ILE A 13 20.09 26.69 5.19
C ILE A 13 19.15 27.35 6.20
N PRO A 14 18.98 28.69 6.22
CA PRO A 14 18.08 29.34 7.16
C PRO A 14 16.62 29.11 6.78
N LEU A 15 15.83 28.60 7.72
CA LEU A 15 14.37 28.65 7.69
C LEU A 15 13.94 30.12 7.69
N ARG A 16 13.29 30.58 6.61
CA ARG A 16 12.63 31.87 6.56
C ARG A 16 11.49 31.91 7.57
N SER A 17 11.71 32.63 8.66
CA SER A 17 10.72 33.00 9.66
C SER A 17 10.13 34.38 9.32
N ASP A 18 9.16 34.44 8.42
CA ASP A 18 8.37 35.65 8.19
C ASP A 18 6.90 35.29 8.09
N PHE A 19 6.18 35.33 9.22
CA PHE A 19 4.89 35.99 9.31
C PHE A 19 4.38 35.97 10.76
N ASN A 20 4.78 36.96 11.54
CA ASN A 20 4.12 37.26 12.81
C ASN A 20 3.98 38.78 12.95
N ARG A 21 2.79 39.31 12.65
CA ARG A 21 2.12 40.46 13.29
C ARG A 21 1.09 41.08 12.37
N THR A 22 -0.19 40.88 12.71
CA THR A 22 -1.08 41.99 13.12
C THR A 22 -2.34 41.40 13.76
N LEU A 23 -2.32 41.27 15.09
CA LEU A 23 -3.52 41.13 15.91
C LEU A 23 -4.18 42.51 15.99
N GLY A 24 -5.13 42.76 15.08
CA GLY A 24 -6.05 43.89 15.15
C GLY A 24 -7.30 43.49 15.94
N LYS A 25 -7.57 44.22 17.02
CA LYS A 25 -8.76 44.12 17.88
C LYS A 25 -10.05 44.26 17.05
N LEU A 26 -11.02 43.36 17.24
CA LEU A 26 -12.40 43.54 16.75
C LEU A 26 -13.16 44.59 17.59
N PRO A 27 -13.90 45.54 16.98
CA PRO A 27 -14.93 46.32 17.66
C PRO A 27 -16.31 45.63 17.60
N PRO A 28 -17.29 46.07 18.41
CA PRO A 28 -18.45 45.26 18.78
C PRO A 28 -19.62 45.34 17.80
N ALA A 29 -20.52 44.37 18.00
CA ALA A 29 -21.76 44.10 17.30
C ALA A 29 -22.66 45.32 17.03
N HIS A 30 -22.97 45.55 15.76
CA HIS A 30 -24.33 45.76 15.25
C HIS A 30 -24.29 45.69 13.72
N LEU A 31 -24.97 44.72 13.11
CA LEU A 31 -25.58 44.88 11.79
C LEU A 31 -26.54 43.70 11.57
N GLN A 32 -27.82 44.04 11.43
CA GLN A 32 -28.89 43.12 11.08
C GLN A 32 -28.64 42.51 9.70
N TRP A 33 -28.72 41.18 9.60
CA TRP A 33 -28.79 40.48 8.31
C TRP A 33 -30.27 40.21 7.98
N PRO A 34 -30.74 40.47 6.75
CA PRO A 34 -32.13 40.22 6.40
C PRO A 34 -32.41 38.71 6.37
N ALA A 35 -33.51 38.32 6.99
CA ALA A 35 -34.03 36.97 6.98
C ALA A 35 -34.41 36.56 5.55
N PHE A 36 -33.66 35.62 4.98
CA PHE A 36 -34.08 34.84 3.82
C PHE A 36 -34.07 33.38 4.23
N LEU A 37 -35.20 32.91 4.76
CA LEU A 37 -35.44 31.49 4.98
C LEU A 37 -35.94 30.88 3.67
N PRO A 38 -35.22 29.93 3.05
CA PRO A 38 -35.89 28.99 2.18
C PRO A 38 -36.65 28.00 3.07
N ARG A 39 -37.94 27.86 2.79
CA ARG A 39 -38.83 26.87 3.38
C ARG A 39 -38.33 25.48 2.99
N VAL A 40 -37.54 24.84 3.85
CA VAL A 40 -37.18 23.42 3.68
C VAL A 40 -38.39 22.59 4.07
N THR A 41 -39.15 22.20 3.06
CA THR A 41 -40.12 21.12 3.18
C THR A 41 -39.34 19.86 3.55
N ALA A 42 -39.65 19.27 4.70
CA ALA A 42 -39.10 18.00 5.13
C ALA A 42 -39.50 16.90 4.13
N LEU A 43 -38.60 16.57 3.21
CA LEU A 43 -38.61 15.30 2.50
C LEU A 43 -37.60 14.41 3.23
N SER A 44 -38.13 13.48 4.02
CA SER A 44 -37.39 12.38 4.60
C SER A 44 -36.90 11.47 3.47
N ASN A 45 -35.76 11.79 2.88
CA ASN A 45 -34.98 10.81 2.15
C ASN A 45 -33.97 10.22 3.15
N SER A 46 -34.26 9.02 3.62
CA SER A 46 -33.25 8.12 4.18
C SER A 46 -32.10 8.02 3.16
N PRO A 47 -30.83 8.17 3.55
CA PRO A 47 -29.73 7.87 2.65
C PRO A 47 -29.86 6.40 2.25
N SER A 48 -29.94 6.14 0.94
CA SER A 48 -29.84 4.79 0.42
C SER A 48 -28.43 4.27 0.71
N GLU A 49 -28.26 3.46 1.76
CA GLU A 49 -26.97 2.85 2.16
C GLU A 49 -26.25 2.13 1.00
N ASN A 50 -26.95 1.78 -0.08
CA ASN A 50 -26.38 1.14 -1.26
C ASN A 50 -25.57 2.07 -2.19
N SER A 51 -25.85 3.37 -2.27
CA SER A 51 -25.11 4.26 -3.19
C SER A 51 -23.70 4.61 -2.67
N ASP A 52 -23.53 4.63 -1.35
CA ASP A 52 -22.24 4.94 -0.69
C ASP A 52 -21.27 3.75 -0.69
N LEU A 53 -21.77 2.53 -0.94
CA LEU A 53 -20.97 1.32 -0.99
C LEU A 53 -20.29 1.12 -2.36
N GLU A 54 -20.88 1.64 -3.45
CA GLU A 54 -20.34 1.52 -4.80
C GLU A 54 -19.27 2.56 -5.14
N SER A 55 -19.28 3.73 -4.50
CA SER A 55 -18.32 4.81 -4.80
C SER A 55 -17.07 4.81 -3.90
N ARG A 56 -16.95 3.87 -2.96
CA ARG A 56 -15.79 3.80 -2.05
C ARG A 56 -14.70 2.94 -2.67
N ASN A 57 -13.47 3.44 -2.62
CA ASN A 57 -12.30 2.65 -2.98
C ASN A 57 -12.14 1.46 -2.03
N ARG A 58 -11.87 0.29 -2.60
CA ARG A 58 -11.77 -0.98 -1.88
C ARG A 58 -10.46 -1.67 -2.23
N MET A 59 -9.67 -1.97 -1.21
CA MET A 59 -8.38 -2.63 -1.31
C MET A 59 -8.46 -4.06 -0.75
N PHE A 60 -8.04 -5.04 -1.55
CA PHE A 60 -7.77 -6.38 -1.08
C PHE A 60 -6.26 -6.62 -0.99
N ILE A 61 -5.79 -7.07 0.17
CA ILE A 61 -4.36 -7.29 0.41
C ILE A 61 -4.09 -8.79 0.55
N LEU A 62 -3.42 -9.37 -0.44
CA LEU A 62 -2.86 -10.72 -0.31
C LEU A 62 -1.61 -10.65 0.56
N GLY A 63 -1.68 -11.27 1.75
CA GLY A 63 -0.58 -11.29 2.71
C GLY A 63 -0.46 -10.00 3.52
N MET A 64 -1.33 -9.80 4.51
CA MET A 64 -1.36 -8.65 5.42
C MET A 64 -0.21 -8.69 6.44
N GLY A 65 1.02 -8.58 5.91
CA GLY A 65 2.31 -8.51 6.59
C GLY A 65 2.56 -7.19 7.31
N PHE A 66 3.79 -6.99 7.77
CA PHE A 66 4.18 -5.77 8.49
C PHE A 66 3.93 -4.50 7.65
N VAL A 67 4.54 -4.41 6.46
CA VAL A 67 4.39 -3.26 5.55
C VAL A 67 2.93 -3.07 5.14
N ALA A 68 2.28 -4.16 4.74
CA ALA A 68 0.90 -4.10 4.28
C ALA A 68 -0.10 -3.67 5.38
N GLN A 69 0.19 -3.93 6.66
CA GLN A 69 -0.63 -3.44 7.78
C GLN A 69 -0.51 -1.93 8.01
N PHE A 70 0.65 -1.33 7.74
CA PHE A 70 0.77 0.13 7.79
C PHE A 70 -0.10 0.75 6.71
N LEU A 71 0.05 0.29 5.46
CA LEU A 71 -0.78 0.76 4.35
C LEU A 71 -2.28 0.54 4.62
N ALA A 72 -2.66 -0.65 5.11
CA ALA A 72 -4.06 -0.97 5.39
C ALA A 72 -4.71 0.01 6.37
N ARG A 73 -3.95 0.45 7.38
CA ARG A 73 -4.42 1.41 8.37
C ARG A 73 -4.51 2.82 7.82
N GLU A 74 -3.53 3.27 7.03
CA GLU A 74 -3.60 4.57 6.36
C GLU A 74 -4.80 4.64 5.40
N LEU A 75 -4.98 3.64 4.55
CA LEU A 75 -6.13 3.56 3.62
C LEU A 75 -7.47 3.57 4.39
N LYS A 76 -7.56 2.82 5.49
CA LYS A 76 -8.76 2.81 6.33
C LYS A 76 -9.04 4.19 6.96
N ASN A 77 -8.01 4.92 7.38
CA ASN A 77 -8.15 6.29 7.88
C ASN A 77 -8.63 7.26 6.80
N GLU A 78 -8.27 7.01 5.54
CA GLU A 78 -8.78 7.72 4.36
C GLU A 78 -10.19 7.25 3.93
N GLY A 79 -10.81 6.33 4.66
CA GLY A 79 -12.17 5.86 4.41
C GLY A 79 -12.30 4.72 3.39
N TRP A 80 -11.18 4.08 3.02
CA TRP A 80 -11.20 2.90 2.16
C TRP A 80 -11.74 1.68 2.91
N VAL A 81 -12.38 0.77 2.18
CA VAL A 81 -12.67 -0.57 2.69
C VAL A 81 -11.44 -1.44 2.44
N VAL A 82 -10.85 -1.98 3.51
CA VAL A 82 -9.63 -2.79 3.41
C VAL A 82 -9.86 -4.17 4.01
N SER A 83 -9.55 -5.19 3.23
CA SER A 83 -9.59 -6.59 3.63
C SER A 83 -8.33 -7.29 3.15
N GLY A 84 -8.06 -8.50 3.62
CA GLY A 84 -6.92 -9.24 3.10
C GLY A 84 -6.75 -10.64 3.63
N THR A 85 -5.56 -11.20 3.44
CA THR A 85 -5.25 -12.58 3.84
C THR A 85 -4.09 -12.67 4.81
N CYS A 86 -4.05 -13.73 5.61
CA CYS A 86 -2.88 -14.09 6.42
C CYS A 86 -2.76 -15.62 6.53
N THR A 87 -1.65 -16.11 7.09
CA THR A 87 -1.33 -17.54 7.13
C THR A 87 -1.61 -18.21 8.47
N SER A 88 -2.06 -17.48 9.50
CA SER A 88 -2.29 -18.06 10.83
C SER A 88 -3.52 -17.52 11.52
N MET A 89 -4.22 -18.39 12.27
CA MET A 89 -5.41 -18.01 13.04
C MET A 89 -5.12 -16.92 14.07
N LYS A 90 -3.97 -17.00 14.76
CA LYS A 90 -3.54 -15.97 15.71
C LYS A 90 -3.50 -14.59 15.06
N LYS A 91 -2.87 -14.49 13.88
CA LYS A 91 -2.75 -13.23 13.16
C LYS A 91 -4.07 -12.74 12.60
N LYS A 92 -4.94 -13.65 12.14
CA LYS A 92 -6.32 -13.33 11.74
C LYS A 92 -7.07 -12.66 12.90
N THR A 93 -7.06 -13.27 14.09
CA THR A 93 -7.73 -12.70 15.27
C THR A 93 -7.18 -11.33 15.65
N GLU A 94 -5.86 -11.14 15.62
CA GLU A 94 -5.23 -9.84 15.89
C GLU A 94 -5.65 -8.78 14.86
N LEU A 95 -5.74 -9.13 13.58
CA LEU A 95 -6.16 -8.19 12.53
C LEU A 95 -7.65 -7.88 12.58
N GLU A 96 -8.49 -8.87 12.88
CA GLU A 96 -9.94 -8.69 13.07
C GLU A 96 -10.24 -7.77 14.27
N GLN A 97 -9.47 -7.88 15.36
CA GLN A 97 -9.56 -6.95 16.48
C GLN A 97 -9.21 -5.50 16.10
N ASN A 98 -8.36 -5.32 15.09
CA ASN A 98 -8.06 -4.02 14.49
C ASN A 98 -9.10 -3.58 13.43
N GLY A 99 -10.18 -4.35 13.29
CA GLY A 99 -11.32 -4.07 12.44
C GLY A 99 -11.05 -4.29 10.95
N PHE A 100 -10.19 -5.24 10.60
CA PHE A 100 -10.02 -5.70 9.23
C PHE A 100 -10.80 -6.99 9.00
N ASP A 101 -11.38 -7.15 7.81
CA ASP A 101 -11.89 -8.45 7.37
C ASP A 101 -10.73 -9.28 6.78
N VAL A 102 -10.44 -10.42 7.39
CA VAL A 102 -9.23 -11.20 7.09
C VAL A 102 -9.53 -12.67 6.86
N TYR A 103 -9.03 -13.18 5.76
CA TYR A 103 -9.16 -14.58 5.36
C TYR A 103 -7.87 -15.36 5.59
N LEU A 104 -7.98 -16.65 5.86
CA LEU A 104 -6.81 -17.52 5.85
C LEU A 104 -6.42 -17.84 4.41
N PHE A 105 -5.12 -17.82 4.15
CA PHE A 105 -4.51 -18.22 2.90
C PHE A 105 -3.46 -19.30 3.19
N ASP A 106 -3.58 -20.42 2.48
CA ASP A 106 -2.56 -21.45 2.40
C ASP A 106 -2.04 -21.53 0.97
N ALA A 107 -0.72 -21.51 0.82
CA ALA A 107 -0.04 -21.64 -0.46
C ALA A 107 -0.15 -23.06 -1.05
N ASN A 108 -0.43 -24.06 -0.21
CA ASN A 108 -0.59 -25.45 -0.62
C ASN A 108 -2.04 -25.80 -0.96
N GLU A 109 -3.01 -24.93 -0.62
CA GLU A 109 -4.39 -25.14 -1.01
C GLU A 109 -4.62 -24.66 -2.45
N PRO A 110 -5.23 -25.51 -3.32
CA PRO A 110 -5.40 -25.20 -4.73
C PRO A 110 -6.31 -24.00 -4.99
N GLU A 111 -7.23 -23.70 -4.06
CA GLU A 111 -8.20 -22.61 -4.18
C GLU A 111 -7.98 -21.55 -3.11
N VAL A 112 -8.10 -20.26 -3.46
CA VAL A 112 -8.18 -19.22 -2.44
C VAL A 112 -9.63 -19.27 -2.04
N ARG A 113 -9.92 -19.79 -0.85
CA ARG A 113 -11.26 -19.59 -0.28
C ARG A 113 -11.56 -18.10 -0.33
N ASN A 114 -12.72 -17.76 -0.90
CA ASN A 114 -13.20 -16.39 -1.08
C ASN A 114 -12.54 -15.60 -2.22
N MET A 115 -11.95 -16.24 -3.24
CA MET A 115 -11.45 -15.50 -4.42
C MET A 115 -12.57 -14.74 -5.15
N ASN A 116 -13.82 -15.23 -5.09
CA ASN A 116 -14.99 -14.50 -5.58
C ASN A 116 -15.21 -13.15 -4.89
N SER A 117 -14.67 -12.95 -3.68
CA SER A 117 -14.74 -11.65 -3.00
C SER A 117 -13.94 -10.58 -3.74
N LEU A 118 -12.90 -10.96 -4.53
CA LEU A 118 -12.10 -10.04 -5.34
C LEU A 118 -12.96 -9.22 -6.31
N LYS A 119 -14.09 -9.77 -6.76
CA LYS A 119 -15.03 -9.07 -7.65
C LYS A 119 -15.55 -7.76 -7.05
N CYS A 120 -15.63 -7.69 -5.72
CA CYS A 120 -16.09 -6.52 -4.99
C CYS A 120 -14.97 -5.50 -4.68
N TYR A 121 -13.72 -5.73 -5.09
CA TYR A 121 -12.61 -4.82 -4.83
C TYR A 121 -12.18 -4.08 -6.08
N THR A 122 -11.63 -2.89 -5.87
CA THR A 122 -11.12 -2.01 -6.93
C THR A 122 -9.60 -2.10 -7.09
N HIS A 123 -8.91 -2.44 -6.00
CA HIS A 123 -7.46 -2.47 -5.92
C HIS A 123 -7.02 -3.78 -5.27
N LEU A 124 -5.96 -4.39 -5.81
CA LEU A 124 -5.33 -5.59 -5.27
C LEU A 124 -3.88 -5.28 -4.93
N LEU A 125 -3.47 -5.50 -3.68
CA LEU A 125 -2.06 -5.48 -3.30
C LEU A 125 -1.58 -6.88 -2.97
N VAL A 126 -0.49 -7.30 -3.60
CA VAL A 126 0.17 -8.58 -3.40
C VAL A 126 1.44 -8.35 -2.58
N SER A 127 1.39 -8.76 -1.31
CA SER A 127 2.52 -8.72 -0.38
C SER A 127 3.04 -10.12 -0.04
N ILE A 128 2.49 -11.18 -0.63
CA ILE A 128 2.97 -12.55 -0.45
C ILE A 128 4.24 -12.72 -1.30
N PRO A 129 5.39 -13.05 -0.68
CA PRO A 129 6.60 -13.34 -1.44
C PRO A 129 6.50 -14.73 -2.12
N PRO A 130 7.28 -14.96 -3.19
CA PRO A 130 7.41 -16.29 -3.76
C PRO A 130 8.10 -17.24 -2.77
N LEU A 131 7.79 -18.53 -2.91
CA LEU A 131 8.29 -19.61 -2.08
C LEU A 131 9.24 -20.52 -2.89
N MET A 132 10.29 -21.03 -2.26
CA MET A 132 11.21 -21.98 -2.89
C MET A 132 10.45 -23.23 -3.38
N GLY A 133 10.72 -23.63 -4.62
CA GLY A 133 10.09 -24.80 -5.25
C GLY A 133 8.65 -24.58 -5.75
N ILE A 134 7.99 -23.48 -5.38
CA ILE A 134 6.61 -23.16 -5.78
C ILE A 134 6.59 -21.94 -6.72
N GLY A 135 7.45 -20.94 -6.50
CA GLY A 135 7.32 -19.63 -7.14
C GLY A 135 6.31 -18.76 -6.42
N ASP A 136 5.62 -17.87 -7.13
CA ASP A 136 4.56 -17.05 -6.55
C ASP A 136 3.28 -17.89 -6.31
N PRO A 137 2.89 -18.14 -5.05
CA PRO A 137 1.80 -19.06 -4.73
C PRO A 137 0.41 -18.56 -5.15
N VAL A 138 0.28 -17.30 -5.54
CA VAL A 138 -0.97 -16.75 -6.04
C VAL A 138 -1.02 -16.89 -7.56
N LEU A 139 0.05 -16.51 -8.27
CA LEU A 139 0.14 -16.67 -9.72
C LEU A 139 0.06 -18.14 -10.16
N GLN A 140 0.55 -19.08 -9.33
CA GLN A 140 0.42 -20.53 -9.60
C GLN A 140 -1.03 -21.01 -9.72
N ARG A 141 -2.02 -20.21 -9.32
CA ARG A 141 -3.45 -20.53 -9.45
C ARG A 141 -3.98 -20.33 -10.87
N GLY A 142 -3.19 -19.74 -11.76
CA GLY A 142 -3.43 -19.66 -13.19
C GLY A 142 -4.82 -19.12 -13.53
N GLU A 143 -5.60 -19.90 -14.28
CA GLU A 143 -6.91 -19.49 -14.80
C GLU A 143 -7.91 -19.12 -13.72
N SER A 144 -7.85 -19.78 -12.56
CA SER A 144 -8.76 -19.48 -11.45
C SER A 144 -8.55 -18.04 -10.94
N LEU A 145 -7.28 -17.62 -10.79
CA LEU A 145 -6.95 -16.23 -10.44
C LEU A 145 -7.40 -15.27 -11.54
N ARG A 146 -7.07 -15.58 -12.80
CA ARG A 146 -7.43 -14.76 -13.96
C ARG A 146 -8.95 -14.52 -14.02
N SER A 147 -9.74 -15.57 -13.90
CA SER A 147 -11.21 -15.50 -13.89
C SER A 147 -11.74 -14.64 -12.74
N ALA A 148 -11.18 -14.78 -11.54
CA ALA A 148 -11.59 -13.97 -10.38
C ALA A 148 -11.25 -12.48 -10.54
N MET A 149 -10.15 -12.16 -11.22
CA MET A 149 -9.73 -10.78 -11.47
C MET A 149 -10.47 -10.13 -12.65
N MET A 150 -10.83 -10.90 -13.67
CA MET A 150 -11.52 -10.42 -14.87
C MET A 150 -13.00 -10.09 -14.63
N ASP A 151 -13.69 -10.88 -13.81
CA ASP A 151 -15.14 -10.74 -13.58
C ASP A 151 -15.52 -9.66 -12.54
N GLY A 152 -14.61 -8.74 -12.22
CA GLY A 152 -14.70 -7.86 -11.06
C GLY A 152 -14.60 -6.37 -11.39
N ASN A 153 -14.58 -5.56 -10.33
CA ASN A 153 -14.36 -4.11 -10.39
C ASN A 153 -12.88 -3.73 -10.25
N LEU A 154 -11.95 -4.68 -10.40
CA LEU A 154 -10.52 -4.38 -10.26
C LEU A 154 -10.09 -3.40 -11.35
N GLN A 155 -9.33 -2.39 -10.93
CA GLN A 155 -8.76 -1.36 -11.78
C GLN A 155 -7.23 -1.33 -11.64
N TRP A 156 -6.71 -1.83 -10.52
CA TRP A 156 -5.30 -1.72 -10.17
C TRP A 156 -4.79 -2.96 -9.44
N VAL A 157 -3.54 -3.33 -9.74
CA VAL A 157 -2.78 -4.37 -9.05
C VAL A 157 -1.37 -3.88 -8.71
N GLY A 158 -0.99 -4.03 -7.45
CA GLY A 158 0.35 -3.73 -6.97
C GLY A 158 1.06 -4.98 -6.45
N TYR A 159 2.35 -5.12 -6.74
CA TYR A 159 3.19 -6.20 -6.22
C TYR A 159 4.34 -5.66 -5.36
N LEU A 160 4.47 -6.15 -4.13
CA LEU A 160 5.59 -5.81 -3.25
C LEU A 160 6.79 -6.73 -3.53
N SER A 161 7.73 -6.20 -4.30
CA SER A 161 9.01 -6.84 -4.58
C SER A 161 10.08 -6.44 -3.56
N SER A 162 11.35 -6.64 -3.91
CA SER A 162 12.52 -6.34 -3.09
C SER A 162 13.65 -5.83 -3.97
N THR A 163 14.49 -4.95 -3.42
CA THR A 163 15.72 -4.51 -4.08
C THR A 163 16.74 -5.63 -4.33
N SER A 164 16.53 -6.84 -3.76
CA SER A 164 17.38 -8.00 -4.05
C SER A 164 17.37 -8.43 -5.52
N VAL A 165 16.39 -7.99 -6.31
CA VAL A 165 16.34 -8.24 -7.76
C VAL A 165 17.46 -7.53 -8.54
N TYR A 166 18.06 -6.48 -7.98
CA TYR A 166 19.21 -5.81 -8.58
C TYR A 166 20.52 -6.58 -8.39
N GLY A 167 20.58 -7.49 -7.40
CA GLY A 167 21.81 -8.20 -7.07
C GLY A 167 22.80 -7.31 -6.32
N ASP A 168 24.10 -7.57 -6.52
CA ASP A 168 25.18 -6.76 -5.96
C ASP A 168 25.52 -5.61 -6.92
N CYS A 169 25.19 -4.40 -6.52
CA CYS A 169 25.48 -3.19 -7.29
C CYS A 169 26.81 -2.51 -6.89
N GLY A 170 27.63 -3.15 -6.04
CA GLY A 170 28.97 -2.65 -5.70
C GLY A 170 28.98 -1.29 -4.99
N GLY A 171 27.89 -0.93 -4.30
CA GLY A 171 27.72 0.38 -3.65
C GLY A 171 27.32 1.52 -4.59
N ALA A 172 26.97 1.23 -5.85
CA ALA A 172 26.41 2.22 -6.76
C ALA A 172 25.06 2.76 -6.25
N TYR A 173 24.71 3.97 -6.70
CA TYR A 173 23.34 4.46 -6.58
C TYR A 173 22.45 3.69 -7.56
N VAL A 174 21.31 3.21 -7.09
CA VAL A 174 20.41 2.32 -7.83
C VAL A 174 19.02 2.95 -7.81
N ASP A 175 18.45 3.14 -8.99
CA ASP A 175 17.05 3.53 -9.21
C ASP A 175 16.28 2.39 -9.88
N GLU A 176 15.02 2.64 -10.22
CA GLU A 176 14.11 1.67 -10.84
C GLU A 176 14.52 1.24 -12.26
N ASP A 177 15.26 2.10 -12.96
CA ASP A 177 15.76 1.87 -14.31
C ASP A 177 17.06 1.03 -14.33
N HIS A 178 17.65 0.78 -13.16
CA HIS A 178 18.83 -0.05 -13.05
C HIS A 178 18.55 -1.50 -13.51
N PRO A 179 19.43 -2.12 -14.30
CA PRO A 179 19.25 -3.50 -14.74
C PRO A 179 19.12 -4.47 -13.57
N THR A 180 18.17 -5.41 -13.67
CA THR A 180 18.02 -6.47 -12.68
C THR A 180 19.07 -7.56 -12.93
N SER A 181 19.74 -7.99 -11.86
CA SER A 181 20.75 -9.05 -11.90
C SER A 181 20.67 -9.92 -10.64
N PRO A 182 19.53 -10.62 -10.42
CA PRO A 182 19.31 -11.38 -9.19
C PRO A 182 20.29 -12.55 -9.05
N ILE A 183 21.01 -12.59 -7.92
CA ILE A 183 22.05 -13.60 -7.68
C ILE A 183 21.47 -14.90 -7.13
N ASN A 184 20.61 -14.80 -6.10
CA ASN A 184 20.06 -15.97 -5.41
C ASN A 184 18.70 -16.40 -5.98
N GLU A 185 18.33 -17.65 -5.74
CA GLU A 185 17.09 -18.24 -6.27
C GLU A 185 15.82 -17.48 -5.81
N LEU A 186 15.78 -16.99 -4.57
CA LEU A 186 14.63 -16.22 -4.08
C LEU A 186 14.47 -14.88 -4.83
N ALA A 187 15.58 -14.22 -5.17
CA ALA A 187 15.58 -12.99 -5.96
C ALA A 187 15.16 -13.26 -7.40
N LYS A 188 15.61 -14.38 -8.00
CA LYS A 188 15.16 -14.80 -9.34
C LYS A 188 13.66 -15.09 -9.37
N LEU A 189 13.15 -15.83 -8.39
CA LEU A 189 11.70 -16.05 -8.25
C LEU A 189 10.94 -14.76 -8.02
N ARG A 190 11.54 -13.79 -7.33
CA ARG A 190 10.94 -12.47 -7.14
C ARG A 190 10.81 -11.73 -8.45
N LEU A 191 11.87 -11.70 -9.26
CA LEU A 191 11.84 -11.08 -10.58
C LEU A 191 10.82 -11.76 -11.50
N ALA A 192 10.75 -13.10 -11.50
CA ALA A 192 9.72 -13.84 -12.23
C ALA A 192 8.29 -13.50 -11.77
N ALA A 193 8.09 -13.24 -10.47
CA ALA A 193 6.81 -12.78 -9.95
C ALA A 193 6.49 -11.33 -10.38
N GLU A 194 7.47 -10.42 -10.41
CA GLU A 194 7.30 -9.06 -10.96
C GLU A 194 6.75 -9.13 -12.38
N GLU A 195 7.43 -9.89 -13.25
CA GLU A 195 7.03 -10.09 -14.65
C GLU A 195 5.64 -10.72 -14.75
N GLY A 196 5.37 -11.76 -13.94
CA GLY A 196 4.08 -12.44 -13.94
C GLY A 196 2.91 -11.53 -13.56
N TRP A 197 3.06 -10.69 -12.52
CA TRP A 197 2.02 -9.75 -12.11
C TRP A 197 1.83 -8.59 -13.10
N LEU A 198 2.92 -8.07 -13.67
CA LEU A 198 2.86 -7.03 -14.70
C LEU A 198 2.15 -7.55 -15.96
N ASN A 199 2.52 -8.74 -16.43
CA ASN A 199 1.90 -9.37 -17.60
C ASN A 199 0.41 -9.66 -17.35
N LEU A 200 0.06 -10.22 -16.19
CA LEU A 200 -1.33 -10.49 -15.85
C LEU A 200 -2.16 -9.21 -15.80
N GLY A 201 -1.64 -8.14 -15.20
CA GLY A 201 -2.32 -6.86 -15.16
C GLY A 201 -2.51 -6.26 -16.56
N HIS A 202 -1.46 -6.28 -17.39
CA HIS A 202 -1.54 -5.85 -18.79
C HIS A 202 -2.60 -6.64 -19.59
N ASP A 203 -2.58 -7.98 -19.49
CA ASP A 203 -3.51 -8.87 -20.19
C ASP A 203 -4.97 -8.69 -19.77
N LEU A 204 -5.21 -8.17 -18.57
CA LEU A 204 -6.52 -7.87 -18.02
C LEU A 204 -6.90 -6.39 -18.14
N GLY A 205 -6.03 -5.54 -18.70
CA GLY A 205 -6.26 -4.10 -18.82
C GLY A 205 -6.25 -3.35 -17.48
N LEU A 206 -5.58 -3.90 -16.46
CA LEU A 206 -5.43 -3.30 -15.14
C LEU A 206 -4.18 -2.41 -15.09
N ALA A 207 -4.23 -1.34 -14.31
CA ALA A 207 -3.02 -0.60 -13.96
C ALA A 207 -2.15 -1.47 -13.04
N ALA A 208 -1.00 -1.93 -13.54
CA ALA A 208 -0.10 -2.84 -12.82
C ALA A 208 1.17 -2.13 -12.38
N GLN A 209 1.53 -2.28 -11.10
CA GLN A 209 2.70 -1.61 -10.50
C GLN A 209 3.52 -2.56 -9.63
N VAL A 210 4.84 -2.35 -9.62
CA VAL A 210 5.79 -3.10 -8.80
C VAL A 210 6.51 -2.15 -7.87
N PHE A 211 6.56 -2.49 -6.58
CA PHE A 211 7.26 -1.71 -5.55
C PHE A 211 8.45 -2.52 -5.02
N ARG A 212 9.67 -2.16 -5.42
CA ARG A 212 10.90 -2.83 -4.96
C ARG A 212 11.33 -2.29 -3.61
N LEU A 213 11.00 -3.02 -2.55
CA LEU A 213 11.25 -2.55 -1.18
C LEU A 213 12.72 -2.78 -0.76
N GLY A 214 13.35 -1.71 -0.28
CA GLY A 214 14.60 -1.75 0.48
C GLY A 214 14.36 -2.01 1.97
N GLY A 215 15.44 -2.14 2.75
CA GLY A 215 15.43 -2.48 4.17
C GLY A 215 14.19 -2.02 4.95
N ILE A 216 13.36 -2.97 5.38
CA ILE A 216 12.12 -2.69 6.12
C ILE A 216 12.44 -2.55 7.60
N TYR A 217 12.38 -1.32 8.11
CA TYR A 217 12.62 -0.99 9.52
C TYR A 217 11.33 -0.50 10.20
N GLY A 218 11.26 -0.66 11.53
CA GLY A 218 10.17 -0.14 12.35
C GLY A 218 9.93 -0.95 13.62
N PRO A 219 8.95 -0.54 14.45
CA PRO A 219 8.72 -1.15 15.75
C PRO A 219 8.55 -2.67 15.67
N GLY A 220 9.32 -3.41 16.49
CA GLY A 220 9.25 -4.88 16.53
C GLY A 220 10.05 -5.61 15.44
N ARG A 221 10.84 -4.92 14.61
CA ARG A 221 11.87 -5.53 13.75
C ARG A 221 13.25 -4.95 14.09
N ARG A 222 14.26 -5.82 14.23
CA ARG A 222 15.64 -5.53 14.73
C ARG A 222 16.25 -4.23 14.17
N PHE A 223 16.34 -3.16 14.96
CA PHE A 223 17.54 -2.67 15.68
C PHE A 223 17.16 -1.38 16.43
N ASP A 224 17.54 -1.28 17.70
CA ASP A 224 17.48 -0.07 18.50
C ASP A 224 18.42 0.99 17.92
N TRP A 225 17.90 1.92 17.12
CA TRP A 225 18.43 3.28 17.02
C TRP A 225 17.25 4.24 16.87
N TYR A 226 17.16 5.16 17.83
CA TYR A 226 16.27 6.30 17.80
C TYR A 226 16.59 7.18 16.58
N PHE A 227 15.53 7.74 16.00
CA PHE A 227 15.54 8.70 14.89
C PHE A 227 16.03 8.13 13.55
N LEU A 228 15.08 7.88 12.64
CA LEU A 228 15.25 8.21 11.21
C LEU A 228 13.85 8.33 10.58
N LEU A 229 13.66 9.43 9.85
CA LEU A 229 12.40 9.80 9.21
C LEU A 229 11.88 8.68 8.31
N PHE A 230 10.62 8.29 8.54
CA PHE A 230 9.85 7.52 7.58
C PHE A 230 9.53 8.42 6.38
N SER A 231 10.23 8.20 5.27
CA SER A 231 9.76 8.62 3.97
C SER A 231 9.68 7.37 3.09
N PHE A 232 8.51 6.73 3.13
CA PHE A 232 8.12 5.82 2.06
C PHE A 232 7.90 6.69 0.82
N TYR A 233 8.92 6.83 -0.04
CA TYR A 233 8.66 7.11 -1.44
C TYR A 233 8.18 5.80 -2.06
N ILE A 234 6.89 5.52 -1.90
CA ILE A 234 6.18 4.65 -2.83
C ILE A 234 5.98 5.53 -4.07
N LEU A 235 6.98 5.55 -4.96
CA LEU A 235 6.83 6.18 -6.26
C LEU A 235 5.89 5.29 -7.08
N ILE A 236 4.65 5.75 -7.15
CA ILE A 236 3.61 5.27 -8.06
C ILE A 236 4.03 5.75 -9.46
N GLN A 237 4.29 4.82 -10.38
CA GLN A 237 4.21 5.10 -11.82
C GLN A 237 2.87 4.61 -12.36
#